data_AF-A0A7T7XR39-F1
#
_entry.id   AF-A0A7T7XR39-F1
#
_cell.length_a   1.000
_cell.length_b   1.000
_cell.length_c   1.000
_cell.angle_alpha   90.00
_cell.angle_beta   90.00
_cell.angle_gamma   90.00
#
_symmetry.space_group_name_H-M   'P 1'
#
loop_
_entity.id
_entity.type
_entity.pdbx_description
1 polymer ?
#
loop_
_entity_poly.entity_id
_entity_poly.type
_entity_poly.pdbx_seq_one_letter_code
_entity_poly.pdbx_strand_id
1 'polypeptide(L)'
;MIKLTIFAVAVILIFALIKRLRDNSPDTGDAAGDDTGEDGKEYGMETRFYEEVRSGKNTAPIARAYSRFDSMFIKSMLQSESIPFHVEYEHMSGLRSGVKIENYNQMVVSVLDEDYDDAILVIEEYISNKKKDPKPSRTRNVFEGVLFGWYVPSPSYSDSVEIIPRKTGG
;
A
#
# COMPACT_ATOMS: atom_id res chain seq x y z
N MET A 1 40.37 8.15 22.59
CA MET A 1 40.11 9.59 22.32
C MET A 1 39.89 9.90 20.84
N ILE A 2 40.76 9.45 19.92
CA ILE A 2 40.65 9.73 18.46
C ILE A 2 39.32 9.28 17.80
N LYS A 3 38.71 8.17 18.26
CA LYS A 3 37.42 7.70 17.72
C LYS A 3 36.23 8.61 18.09
N LEU A 4 36.30 9.29 19.23
CA LEU A 4 35.24 10.18 19.71
C LEU A 4 35.23 11.50 18.95
N THR A 5 36.43 12.01 18.60
CA THR A 5 36.58 13.23 17.81
C THR A 5 36.12 13.04 16.37
N ILE A 6 36.39 11.88 15.77
CA ILE A 6 35.89 11.55 14.41
C ILE A 6 34.36 11.48 14.39
N PHE A 7 33.75 10.86 15.41
CA PHE A 7 32.29 10.79 15.53
C PHE A 7 31.66 12.18 15.70
N ALA A 8 32.22 13.02 16.56
CA ALA A 8 31.75 14.39 16.76
C ALA A 8 31.82 15.22 15.47
N VAL A 9 32.92 15.11 14.71
CA VAL A 9 33.08 15.79 13.43
C VAL A 9 32.06 15.29 12.40
N ALA A 10 31.80 13.98 12.34
CA ALA A 10 30.80 13.41 11.43
C ALA A 10 29.38 13.94 11.73
N VAL A 11 29.00 14.01 13.01
CA VAL A 11 27.69 14.55 13.43
C VAL A 11 27.56 16.03 13.05
N ILE A 12 28.60 16.83 13.23
CA ILE A 12 28.62 18.25 12.86
C ILE A 12 28.46 18.41 11.34
N LEU A 13 29.16 17.60 10.54
CA LEU A 13 29.05 17.63 9.09
C LEU A 13 27.66 17.23 8.60
N ILE A 14 27.03 16.22 9.21
CA ILE A 14 25.65 15.82 8.91
C ILE A 14 24.68 16.97 9.24
N PHE A 15 24.84 17.60 10.41
CA PHE A 15 23.97 18.70 10.82
C PHE A 15 24.12 19.93 9.90
N ALA A 16 25.35 20.22 9.47
CA ALA A 16 25.63 21.28 8.50
C ALA A 16 25.02 20.98 7.12
N LEU A 17 25.04 19.71 6.69
CA LEU A 17 24.43 19.27 5.43
C LEU A 17 22.91 19.42 5.47
N ILE A 18 22.26 18.98 6.55
CA ILE A 18 20.81 19.11 6.74
C ILE A 18 20.40 20.58 6.74
N LYS A 19 21.14 21.44 7.45
CA LYS A 19 20.87 22.88 7.48
C LYS A 19 21.00 23.51 6.10
N ARG A 20 22.04 23.15 5.34
CA ARG A 20 22.26 23.66 3.98
C ARG A 20 21.17 23.22 3.00
N LEU A 21 20.65 22.00 3.15
CA LEU A 21 19.52 21.52 2.35
C LEU A 21 18.22 22.27 2.67
N ARG A 22 18.01 22.65 3.93
CA ARG A 22 16.84 23.44 4.36
C ARG A 22 16.90 24.89 3.88
N ASP A 23 18.07 25.52 3.95
CA ASP A 23 18.25 26.93 3.56
C ASP A 23 18.24 27.13 2.02
N ASN A 24 18.42 26.06 1.23
CA ASN A 24 18.34 26.07 -0.23
C ASN A 24 16.95 25.69 -0.79
N SER A 25 15.98 25.38 0.07
CA SER A 25 14.61 25.23 -0.39
C SER A 25 14.07 26.60 -0.78
N PRO A 26 13.58 26.80 -2.02
CA PRO A 26 12.94 28.04 -2.39
C PRO A 26 11.76 28.31 -1.46
N ASP A 27 11.72 29.54 -0.95
CA ASP A 27 10.64 30.08 -0.14
C ASP A 27 9.39 30.17 -1.02
N THR A 28 8.64 29.07 -1.11
CA THR A 28 7.30 29.08 -1.69
C THR A 28 6.39 29.73 -0.66
N GLY A 29 6.25 31.04 -0.83
CA GLY A 29 5.40 31.90 -0.03
C GLY A 29 3.95 31.44 0.02
N ASP A 30 3.30 31.92 1.07
CA ASP A 30 1.90 31.78 1.39
C ASP A 30 0.97 31.93 0.18
N ALA A 31 0.16 30.89 -0.06
CA ALA A 31 -1.11 31.04 -0.73
C ALA A 31 -2.09 30.00 -0.21
N ALA A 32 -3.13 30.53 0.44
CA ALA A 32 -4.44 29.94 0.70
C ALA A 32 -4.48 28.70 1.60
N GLY A 33 -5.07 28.90 2.78
CA GLY A 33 -5.66 27.79 3.51
C GLY A 33 -6.64 27.05 2.62
N ASP A 34 -6.47 25.74 2.60
CA ASP A 34 -7.54 24.83 2.28
C ASP A 34 -7.57 23.81 3.41
N ASP A 35 -8.76 23.68 3.95
CA ASP A 35 -9.18 22.81 5.02
C ASP A 35 -8.53 21.43 4.87
N THR A 36 -7.68 21.01 5.82
CA THR A 36 -7.36 19.59 5.99
C THR A 36 -8.56 18.89 6.60
N GLY A 37 -9.67 18.91 5.87
CA GLY A 37 -10.65 17.85 5.87
C GLY A 37 -10.09 16.71 5.05
N GLU A 38 -9.35 15.81 5.70
CA GLU A 38 -9.17 14.43 5.22
C GLU A 38 -10.56 13.74 5.19
N ASP A 39 -11.39 14.12 4.22
CA ASP A 39 -12.64 13.48 3.83
C ASP A 39 -12.79 13.66 2.32
N GLY A 40 -12.11 12.78 1.59
CA GLY A 40 -12.11 12.77 0.13
C GLY A 40 -12.84 11.57 -0.44
N LYS A 41 -14.10 11.32 -0.06
CA LYS A 41 -15.08 10.55 -0.87
C LYS A 41 -14.66 9.15 -1.36
N GLU A 42 -14.06 8.33 -0.50
CA GLU A 42 -13.93 6.89 -0.75
C GLU A 42 -15.23 6.10 -0.42
N TYR A 43 -16.28 6.82 -0.01
CA TYR A 43 -17.49 6.25 0.56
C TYR A 43 -18.49 5.64 -0.42
N GLY A 44 -18.39 5.85 -1.74
CA GLY A 44 -19.47 5.48 -2.65
C GLY A 44 -19.79 3.98 -2.68
N MET A 45 -18.82 3.17 -3.09
CA MET A 45 -19.01 1.73 -3.25
C MET A 45 -18.93 0.97 -1.91
N GLU A 46 -18.20 1.51 -0.94
CA GLU A 46 -18.15 0.94 0.40
C GLU A 46 -19.44 1.19 1.19
N THR A 47 -20.05 2.37 1.06
CA THR A 47 -21.39 2.63 1.64
C THR A 47 -22.43 1.72 1.02
N ARG A 48 -22.41 1.58 -0.32
CA ARG A 48 -23.30 0.64 -1.02
C ARG A 48 -23.10 -0.79 -0.54
N PHE A 49 -21.85 -1.21 -0.34
CA PHE A 49 -21.54 -2.53 0.24
C PHE A 49 -22.21 -2.69 1.62
N TYR A 50 -22.05 -1.72 2.53
CA TYR A 50 -22.67 -1.82 3.86
C TYR A 50 -24.20 -1.82 3.82
N GLU A 51 -24.82 -1.04 2.93
CA GLU A 51 -26.27 -1.02 2.74
C GLU A 51 -26.80 -2.39 2.30
N GLU A 52 -26.10 -3.02 1.37
CA GLU A 52 -26.44 -4.33 0.82
C GLU A 52 -26.21 -5.47 1.83
N VAL A 53 -25.15 -5.39 2.61
CA VAL A 53 -24.93 -6.34 3.72
C VAL A 53 -26.01 -6.19 4.78
N ARG A 54 -26.43 -4.96 5.11
CA ARG A 54 -27.54 -4.70 6.03
C ARG A 54 -28.88 -5.20 5.51
N SER A 55 -29.07 -5.25 4.19
CA SER A 55 -30.27 -5.81 3.55
C SER A 55 -30.29 -7.36 3.58
N GLY A 56 -29.19 -7.98 4.03
CA GLY A 56 -29.07 -9.43 4.19
C GLY A 56 -28.29 -10.12 3.08
N LYS A 57 -27.63 -9.38 2.18
CA LYS A 57 -26.75 -10.00 1.18
C LYS A 57 -25.50 -10.59 1.83
N ASN A 58 -25.05 -11.71 1.27
CA ASN A 58 -23.83 -12.38 1.69
C ASN A 58 -22.60 -11.69 1.10
N THR A 59 -21.48 -11.82 1.80
CA THR A 59 -20.18 -11.28 1.37
C THR A 59 -19.21 -12.42 1.12
N ALA A 60 -18.26 -12.17 0.23
CA ALA A 60 -17.19 -13.11 -0.08
C ALA A 60 -15.83 -12.38 -0.08
N PRO A 61 -14.83 -12.89 0.65
CA PRO A 61 -13.47 -12.37 0.56
C PRO A 61 -12.85 -12.80 -0.78
N ILE A 62 -12.25 -11.86 -1.50
CA ILE A 62 -11.70 -12.09 -2.86
C ILE A 62 -10.18 -12.01 -2.91
N ALA A 63 -9.55 -11.18 -2.08
CA ALA A 63 -8.12 -10.97 -2.16
C ALA A 63 -7.50 -10.55 -0.82
N ARG A 64 -6.21 -10.87 -0.65
CA ARG A 64 -5.32 -10.31 0.36
C ARG A 64 -4.31 -9.40 -0.32
N ALA A 65 -4.21 -8.15 0.12
CA ALA A 65 -3.20 -7.21 -0.33
C ALA A 65 -2.22 -6.90 0.81
N TYR A 66 -0.92 -6.90 0.50
CA TYR A 66 0.15 -6.67 1.48
C TYR A 66 0.85 -5.31 1.31
N SER A 67 0.32 -4.48 0.41
CA SER A 67 0.86 -3.15 0.06
C SER A 67 -0.29 -2.17 -0.05
N ARG A 68 -0.18 -1.00 0.61
CA ARG A 68 -1.16 0.08 0.53
C ARG A 68 -1.40 0.57 -0.91
N PHE A 69 -0.36 0.53 -1.75
CA PHE A 69 -0.52 0.88 -3.16
C PHE A 69 -1.42 -0.13 -3.87
N ASP A 70 -1.25 -1.42 -3.59
CA ASP A 70 -2.06 -2.45 -4.25
C ASP A 70 -3.52 -2.37 -3.81
N SER A 71 -3.79 -2.13 -2.52
CA SER A 71 -5.17 -1.92 -2.07
C SER A 71 -5.80 -0.70 -2.72
N MET A 72 -5.08 0.43 -2.83
CA MET A 72 -5.58 1.61 -3.53
C MET A 72 -5.93 1.32 -4.99
N PHE A 73 -5.07 0.60 -5.72
CA PHE A 73 -5.34 0.23 -7.11
C PHE A 73 -6.53 -0.72 -7.22
N ILE A 74 -6.61 -1.73 -6.36
CA ILE A 74 -7.73 -2.67 -6.32
C ILE A 74 -9.05 -1.92 -6.05
N LYS A 75 -9.09 -1.06 -5.03
CA LYS A 75 -10.27 -0.22 -4.71
C LYS A 75 -10.69 0.61 -5.91
N SER A 76 -9.73 1.27 -6.57
CA SER A 76 -10.00 2.06 -7.77
C SER A 76 -10.59 1.23 -8.91
N MET A 77 -10.07 0.02 -9.17
CA MET A 77 -10.56 -0.84 -10.25
C MET A 77 -11.97 -1.36 -9.96
N LEU A 78 -12.23 -1.84 -8.74
CA LEU A 78 -13.57 -2.26 -8.32
C LEU A 78 -14.57 -1.10 -8.40
N GLN A 79 -14.14 0.10 -8.01
CA GLN A 79 -14.96 1.30 -8.14
C GLN A 79 -15.27 1.66 -9.60
N SER A 80 -14.31 1.53 -10.51
CA SER A 80 -14.52 1.77 -11.95
C SER A 80 -15.55 0.81 -12.54
N GLU A 81 -15.55 -0.44 -12.10
CA GLU A 81 -16.55 -1.46 -12.49
C GLU A 81 -17.85 -1.37 -11.67
N SER A 82 -17.99 -0.38 -10.79
CA SER A 82 -19.16 -0.19 -9.91
C SER A 82 -19.48 -1.38 -9.00
N ILE A 83 -18.45 -2.14 -8.62
CA ILE A 83 -18.52 -3.29 -7.72
C ILE A 83 -18.42 -2.80 -6.26
N PRO A 84 -19.44 -3.04 -5.42
CA PRO A 84 -19.37 -2.74 -3.99
C PRO A 84 -18.32 -3.60 -3.28
N PHE A 85 -17.47 -2.96 -2.48
CA PHE A 85 -16.39 -3.64 -1.76
C PHE A 85 -16.20 -3.09 -0.34
N HIS A 86 -15.53 -3.86 0.50
CA HIS A 86 -15.01 -3.43 1.79
C HIS A 86 -13.58 -3.94 1.96
N VAL A 87 -12.75 -3.16 2.66
CA VAL A 87 -11.37 -3.53 2.97
C VAL A 87 -11.17 -3.60 4.49
N GLU A 88 -10.92 -4.80 4.98
CA GLU A 88 -10.52 -5.02 6.37
C GLU A 88 -9.02 -4.76 6.54
N TYR A 89 -8.63 -4.28 7.73
CA TYR A 89 -7.23 -4.09 8.15
C TYR A 89 -6.43 -3.07 7.31
N GLU A 90 -7.10 -2.07 6.72
CA GLU A 90 -6.49 -1.10 5.80
C GLU A 90 -5.22 -0.42 6.36
N HIS A 91 -5.17 -0.17 7.67
CA HIS A 91 -4.00 0.46 8.32
C HIS A 91 -2.87 -0.51 8.71
N MET A 92 -3.06 -1.82 8.64
CA MET A 92 -2.07 -2.80 9.11
C MET A 92 -0.89 -2.98 8.16
N SER A 93 -1.10 -2.72 6.86
CA SER A 93 -0.05 -2.77 5.83
C SER A 93 1.09 -1.75 6.05
N GLY A 94 0.87 -0.71 6.86
CA GLY A 94 1.87 0.32 7.20
C GLY A 94 2.86 -0.09 8.30
N LEU A 95 2.60 -1.15 9.07
CA LEU A 95 3.39 -1.52 10.25
C LEU A 95 4.75 -2.12 9.92
N ARG A 96 4.85 -2.87 8.81
CA ARG A 96 6.11 -3.40 8.28
C ARG A 96 6.07 -3.48 6.75
N SER A 97 6.73 -2.53 6.10
CA SER A 97 6.95 -2.55 4.65
C SER A 97 7.94 -3.67 4.29
N GLY A 98 7.60 -4.49 3.29
CA GLY A 98 8.56 -5.37 2.63
C GLY A 98 8.60 -6.85 3.05
N VAL A 99 7.89 -7.32 4.09
CA VAL A 99 7.82 -8.77 4.36
C VAL A 99 6.37 -9.16 4.61
N LYS A 100 5.83 -10.05 3.77
CA LYS A 100 4.50 -10.62 4.00
C LYS A 100 4.50 -11.43 5.29
N ILE A 101 3.59 -11.10 6.20
CA ILE A 101 3.34 -11.87 7.41
C ILE A 101 1.82 -12.08 7.45
N GLU A 102 1.41 -13.32 7.22
CA GLU A 102 0.01 -13.71 7.27
C GLU A 102 -0.62 -13.25 8.59
N ASN A 103 -1.82 -12.67 8.53
CA ASN A 103 -2.55 -12.13 9.68
C ASN A 103 -1.92 -10.93 10.39
N TYR A 104 -0.84 -10.33 9.87
CA TYR A 104 -0.17 -9.20 10.53
C TYR A 104 -0.07 -7.92 9.69
N ASN A 105 0.13 -8.05 8.38
CA ASN A 105 0.20 -6.91 7.46
C ASN A 105 -0.63 -7.10 6.19
N GLN A 106 -1.62 -7.99 6.26
CA GLN A 106 -2.59 -8.20 5.18
C GLN A 106 -3.77 -7.24 5.32
N MET A 107 -4.24 -6.73 4.19
CA MET A 107 -5.57 -6.15 4.03
C MET A 107 -6.42 -7.20 3.33
N VAL A 108 -7.66 -7.39 3.78
CA VAL A 108 -8.59 -8.35 3.16
C VAL A 108 -9.64 -7.56 2.40
N VAL A 109 -9.75 -7.81 1.10
CA VAL A 109 -10.75 -7.19 0.24
C VAL A 109 -11.91 -8.17 0.10
N SER A 110 -13.11 -7.68 0.39
CA SER A 110 -14.37 -8.43 0.32
C SER A 110 -15.37 -7.71 -0.58
N VAL A 111 -16.20 -8.48 -1.29
CA VAL A 111 -17.29 -7.98 -2.16
C VAL A 111 -18.59 -8.71 -1.82
N LEU A 112 -19.70 -8.31 -2.44
CA LEU A 112 -20.94 -9.09 -2.36
C LEU A 112 -20.76 -10.42 -3.09
N ASP A 113 -21.35 -11.48 -2.56
CA ASP A 113 -21.20 -12.85 -3.13
C ASP A 113 -21.71 -12.94 -4.58
N GLU A 114 -22.66 -12.07 -4.97
CA GLU A 114 -23.17 -11.94 -6.34
C GLU A 114 -22.17 -11.34 -7.33
N ASP A 115 -21.25 -10.49 -6.84
CA ASP A 115 -20.23 -9.83 -7.65
C ASP A 115 -18.89 -10.57 -7.64
N TYR A 116 -18.82 -11.76 -7.00
CA TYR A 116 -17.57 -12.48 -6.77
C TYR A 116 -16.82 -12.78 -8.07
N ASP A 117 -17.50 -13.38 -9.05
CA ASP A 117 -16.86 -13.83 -10.30
C ASP A 117 -16.31 -12.64 -11.10
N ASP A 118 -17.08 -11.55 -11.19
CA ASP A 118 -16.67 -10.31 -11.86
C ASP A 118 -15.49 -9.66 -11.14
N ALA A 119 -15.55 -9.58 -9.80
CA ALA A 119 -14.46 -9.02 -9.01
C ALA A 119 -13.17 -9.83 -9.15
N ILE A 120 -13.24 -11.17 -9.23
CA ILE A 120 -12.07 -12.01 -9.46
C ILE A 120 -11.41 -11.68 -10.81
N LEU A 121 -12.18 -11.49 -11.88
CA LEU A 121 -11.63 -11.11 -13.19
C LEU A 121 -10.86 -9.79 -13.13
N VAL A 122 -11.40 -8.79 -12.41
CA VAL A 122 -10.75 -7.50 -12.19
C VAL A 122 -9.41 -7.66 -11.46
N ILE A 123 -9.37 -8.48 -10.41
CA ILE A 123 -8.14 -8.76 -9.65
C ILE A 123 -7.12 -9.55 -10.48
N GLU A 124 -7.56 -10.54 -11.27
CA GLU A 124 -6.71 -11.31 -12.15
C GLU A 124 -6.06 -10.44 -13.24
N GLU A 125 -6.84 -9.52 -13.83
CA GLU A 125 -6.32 -8.56 -14.80
C GLU A 125 -5.25 -7.67 -14.18
N TYR A 126 -5.50 -7.13 -12.97
CA TYR A 126 -4.53 -6.34 -12.22
C TYR A 126 -3.21 -7.10 -11.99
N ILE A 127 -3.30 -8.33 -11.47
CA ILE A 127 -2.12 -9.17 -11.18
C ILE A 127 -1.36 -9.49 -12.49
N SER A 128 -2.08 -9.78 -13.57
CA SER A 128 -1.51 -10.08 -14.89
C SER A 128 -0.74 -8.88 -15.45
N ASN A 129 -1.31 -7.67 -15.36
CA ASN A 129 -0.68 -6.44 -15.84
C ASN A 129 0.54 -6.07 -14.99
N LYS A 130 0.45 -6.25 -13.67
CA LYS A 130 1.57 -5.99 -12.74
C LYS A 130 2.79 -6.88 -13.00
N LYS A 131 2.58 -8.15 -13.39
CA LYS A 131 3.67 -9.09 -13.74
C LYS A 131 4.39 -8.73 -15.04
N LYS A 132 3.74 -8.00 -15.95
CA LYS A 132 4.30 -7.60 -17.25
C LYS A 132 5.23 -6.37 -17.15
N ASP A 133 5.12 -5.58 -16.08
CA ASP A 133 5.95 -4.39 -15.83
C ASP A 133 6.96 -4.55 -14.66
N PRO A 134 7.90 -5.50 -14.70
CA PRO A 134 9.00 -5.51 -13.74
C PRO A 134 9.98 -4.41 -14.13
N LYS A 135 9.79 -3.19 -13.63
CA LYS A 135 10.86 -2.16 -13.62
C LYS A 135 11.59 -2.19 -12.28
N PRO A 136 12.66 -2.98 -12.12
CA PRO A 136 13.59 -2.77 -11.02
C PRO A 136 14.35 -1.46 -11.30
N SER A 137 14.08 -0.40 -10.54
CA SER A 137 14.96 0.76 -10.55
C SER A 137 16.29 0.36 -9.91
N ARG A 138 17.33 0.27 -10.75
CA ARG A 138 18.71 -0.10 -10.40
C ARG A 138 19.29 0.72 -9.24
N THR A 139 18.71 1.88 -8.94
CA THR A 139 19.12 2.83 -7.91
C THR A 139 18.67 2.45 -6.49
N ARG A 140 17.58 1.68 -6.32
CA ARG A 140 17.06 1.30 -5.00
C ARG A 140 17.88 0.18 -4.35
N ASN A 141 18.37 -0.76 -5.15
CA ASN A 141 19.20 -1.89 -4.69
C ASN A 141 20.55 -1.43 -4.10
N VAL A 142 21.10 -0.29 -4.54
CA VAL A 142 22.39 0.22 -4.07
C VAL A 142 22.25 0.87 -2.69
N PHE A 143 21.15 1.58 -2.43
CA PHE A 143 20.89 2.17 -1.11
C PHE A 143 20.57 1.10 -0.04
N GLU A 144 19.84 0.04 -0.40
CA GLU A 144 19.56 -1.09 0.50
C GLU A 144 20.84 -1.84 0.89
N GLY A 145 21.77 -2.06 -0.05
CA GLY A 145 23.04 -2.75 0.23
C GLY A 145 24.02 -1.96 1.11
N VAL A 146 23.97 -0.62 1.07
CA VAL A 146 24.90 0.24 1.82
C VAL A 146 24.35 0.61 3.20
N LEU A 147 23.03 0.78 3.36
CA LEU A 147 22.43 1.20 4.64
C LEU A 147 21.93 0.03 5.51
N PHE A 148 21.53 -1.10 4.94
CA PHE A 148 20.85 -2.18 5.66
C PHE A 148 21.47 -3.56 5.40
N GLY A 149 22.80 -3.66 5.59
CA GLY A 149 23.64 -4.81 5.27
C GLY A 149 23.30 -6.19 5.86
N TRP A 150 22.11 -6.44 6.41
CA TRP A 150 21.59 -7.78 6.67
C TRP A 150 20.06 -7.88 6.49
N TYR A 151 19.67 -8.78 5.57
CA TYR A 151 18.47 -9.61 5.66
C TYR A 151 17.09 -8.92 5.57
N VAL A 152 16.87 -8.12 4.52
CA VAL A 152 15.50 -7.84 4.05
C VAL A 152 15.31 -8.60 2.73
N PRO A 153 14.62 -9.76 2.72
CA PRO A 153 14.25 -10.40 1.46
C PRO A 153 13.37 -9.41 0.69
N SER A 154 13.81 -9.03 -0.51
CA SER A 154 12.98 -8.24 -1.42
C SER A 154 11.78 -9.10 -1.78
N PRO A 155 10.55 -8.80 -1.30
CA PRO A 155 9.40 -9.55 -1.74
C PRO A 155 9.26 -9.21 -3.23
N SER A 156 9.19 -10.23 -4.07
CA SER A 156 8.91 -10.00 -5.48
C SER A 156 7.67 -9.11 -5.57
N TYR A 157 7.80 -7.95 -6.22
CA TYR A 157 6.72 -6.97 -6.37
C TYR A 157 5.45 -7.62 -6.97
N SER A 158 5.62 -8.75 -7.68
CA SER A 158 4.56 -9.59 -8.25
C SER A 158 3.68 -10.31 -7.24
N ASP A 159 4.12 -10.49 -5.99
CA ASP A 159 3.45 -11.39 -5.05
C ASP A 159 2.58 -10.63 -4.05
N SER A 160 2.63 -9.31 -3.97
CA SER A 160 1.95 -8.56 -2.89
C SER A 160 0.41 -8.57 -2.92
N VAL A 161 -0.20 -9.30 -3.86
CA VAL A 161 -1.64 -9.61 -3.89
C VAL A 161 -1.85 -11.12 -4.04
N GLU A 162 -2.77 -11.68 -3.26
CA GLU A 162 -3.15 -13.10 -3.27
C GLU A 162 -4.66 -13.23 -3.41
N ILE A 163 -5.14 -14.03 -4.37
CA ILE A 163 -6.56 -14.30 -4.54
C ILE A 163 -7.02 -15.33 -3.50
N ILE A 164 -8.18 -15.09 -2.90
CA ILE A 164 -8.82 -16.02 -1.96
C ILE A 164 -9.83 -16.87 -2.75
N PRO A 165 -9.58 -18.17 -2.95
CA PRO A 165 -10.50 -19.03 -3.67
C PRO A 165 -11.79 -19.24 -2.87
N ARG A 166 -12.92 -19.23 -3.56
CA ARG A 166 -14.22 -19.57 -2.98
C ARG A 166 -14.14 -20.99 -2.43
N LYS A 167 -14.48 -21.18 -1.15
CA LYS A 167 -14.68 -22.52 -0.62
C LYS A 167 -15.94 -23.09 -1.26
N THR A 168 -15.79 -23.88 -2.32
CA THR A 168 -16.85 -24.76 -2.80
C THR A 168 -17.21 -25.69 -1.65
N GLY A 169 -18.39 -25.50 -1.05
CA GLY A 169 -18.93 -26.40 -0.05
C GLY A 169 -19.00 -27.82 -0.63
N GLY A 170 -18.40 -28.77 0.08
CA GLY A 170 -18.60 -30.20 -0.13
C GLY A 170 -19.74 -30.74 0.71
#